data_AF-A0A2V9BEN4-F1
#
_entry.id   AF-A0A2V9BEN4-F1
#
_cell.length_a   1.000
_cell.length_b   1.000
_cell.length_c   1.000
_cell.angle_alpha   90.00
_cell.angle_beta   90.00
_cell.angle_gamma   90.00
#
_symmetry.space_group_name_H-M   'P 1'
#
loop_
_entity.id
_entity.type
_entity.pdbx_description
1 polymer ?
#
loop_
_entity_poly.entity_id
_entity_poly.type
_entity_poly.pdbx_seq_one_letter_code
_entity_poly.pdbx_strand_id
1 'polypeptide(L)'
;MSALKAWLKLAEQKVYFFTNRRYLIPAIVFSVAIVGAVAYLRSPASLLAVAFVSLWLSIWSLAVAGLIFGCYGAWKAALTSRSQAALLVGKAVVFTLFSLPFLAGECLGIFMLIGFGSLSLAVFLFASIGLHILFHFLLKAPTVAGRGLLDQVEGFKMFLSAVDGDRLNRINPPEQTPETFEKFLPYALALDVEQAWAEKFSGVLSAAGHAAGSESGYTPSFYSGSNWNNFTAASFTSGFTDSFASAISSS
;
A
#
# COMPACT_ATOMS: atom_id res chain seq x y z
N MET A 1 12.96 -2.38 -10.47
CA MET A 1 11.90 -2.52 -9.42
C MET A 1 10.46 -2.53 -9.99
N SER A 2 10.07 -1.59 -10.85
CA SER A 2 8.69 -1.51 -11.40
C SER A 2 8.24 -2.77 -12.16
N ALA A 3 9.09 -3.30 -13.04
CA ALA A 3 8.78 -4.50 -13.83
C ALA A 3 8.57 -5.77 -12.97
N LEU A 4 9.39 -5.97 -11.93
CA LEU A 4 9.27 -7.07 -10.99
C LEU A 4 7.94 -7.00 -10.22
N LYS A 5 7.57 -5.79 -9.76
CA LYS A 5 6.32 -5.56 -9.02
C LYS A 5 5.09 -5.80 -9.89
N ALA A 6 5.15 -5.40 -11.16
CA ALA A 6 4.09 -5.66 -12.14
C ALA A 6 3.96 -7.16 -12.45
N TRP A 7 5.09 -7.86 -12.60
CA TRP A 7 5.12 -9.29 -12.86
C TRP A 7 4.57 -10.09 -11.68
N LEU A 8 5.02 -9.81 -10.44
CA LEU A 8 4.48 -10.42 -9.22
C LEU A 8 2.97 -10.17 -9.11
N LYS A 9 2.53 -8.93 -9.32
CA LYS A 9 1.11 -8.59 -9.27
C LYS A 9 0.29 -9.38 -10.29
N LEU A 10 0.82 -9.60 -11.49
CA LEU A 10 0.14 -10.36 -12.55
C LEU A 10 0.15 -11.87 -12.28
N ALA A 11 1.26 -12.41 -11.78
CA ALA A 11 1.43 -13.82 -11.46
C ALA A 11 0.56 -14.25 -10.26
N GLU A 12 0.40 -13.36 -9.27
CA GLU A 12 -0.39 -13.61 -8.06
C GLU A 12 -1.89 -13.29 -8.25
N GLN A 13 -2.23 -12.32 -9.12
CA GLN A 13 -3.62 -12.01 -9.47
C GLN A 13 -4.23 -13.17 -10.26
N LYS A 14 -5.44 -13.60 -9.84
CA LYS A 14 -6.22 -14.77 -10.32
C LYS A 14 -5.84 -16.13 -9.72
N VAL A 15 -4.66 -16.30 -9.14
CA VAL A 15 -4.32 -17.51 -8.37
C VAL A 15 -4.76 -17.33 -6.92
N TYR A 16 -4.32 -16.24 -6.28
CA TYR A 16 -4.55 -16.00 -4.85
C TYR A 16 -5.56 -14.89 -4.55
N PHE A 17 -5.89 -14.03 -5.53
CA PHE A 17 -6.92 -13.01 -5.37
C PHE A 17 -7.85 -12.91 -6.58
N PHE A 18 -9.16 -12.85 -6.34
CA PHE A 18 -10.16 -12.43 -7.32
C PHE A 18 -10.67 -11.03 -6.99
N THR A 19 -10.80 -10.17 -8.01
CA THR A 19 -11.52 -8.90 -7.85
C THR A 19 -12.96 -9.11 -8.28
N ASN A 20 -13.88 -9.15 -7.32
CA ASN A 20 -15.26 -9.54 -7.56
C ASN A 20 -16.11 -8.37 -8.09
N ARG A 21 -15.68 -7.79 -9.22
CA ARG A 21 -16.26 -6.56 -9.79
C ARG A 21 -17.74 -6.69 -10.16
N ARG A 22 -18.24 -7.91 -10.36
CA ARG A 22 -19.64 -8.17 -10.70
C ARG A 22 -20.61 -7.73 -9.61
N TYR A 23 -20.19 -7.74 -8.35
CA TYR A 23 -21.01 -7.26 -7.22
C TYR A 23 -21.18 -5.74 -7.18
N LEU A 24 -20.39 -4.98 -7.95
CA LEU A 24 -20.58 -3.54 -8.11
C LEU A 24 -21.73 -3.20 -9.07
N ILE A 25 -22.08 -4.10 -9.98
CA ILE A 25 -23.12 -3.86 -10.99
C ILE A 25 -24.48 -3.50 -10.35
N PRO A 26 -25.04 -4.30 -9.41
CA PRO A 26 -26.33 -3.95 -8.80
C PRO A 26 -26.28 -2.62 -8.03
N ALA A 27 -25.17 -2.30 -7.38
CA ALA A 27 -24.99 -1.03 -6.68
C ALA A 27 -25.01 0.17 -7.65
N ILE A 28 -24.28 0.06 -8.78
CA ILE A 28 -24.27 1.10 -9.81
C ILE A 28 -25.66 1.28 -10.42
N VAL A 29 -26.35 0.19 -10.77
CA VAL A 29 -27.71 0.24 -11.33
C VAL A 29 -28.67 0.92 -10.35
N PHE A 30 -28.59 0.58 -9.06
CA PHE A 30 -29.41 1.18 -8.02
C PHE A 30 -29.16 2.69 -7.87
N SER A 31 -27.89 3.11 -7.85
CA SER A 31 -27.54 4.53 -7.76
C SER A 31 -28.03 5.32 -8.98
N VAL A 32 -27.89 4.78 -10.20
CA VAL A 32 -28.40 5.40 -11.42
C VAL A 32 -29.93 5.50 -11.40
N ALA A 33 -30.61 4.44 -10.93
CA ALA A 33 -32.06 4.43 -10.80
C ALA A 33 -32.57 5.51 -9.82
N ILE A 34 -31.91 5.69 -8.67
CA ILE A 34 -32.24 6.75 -7.71
C ILE A 34 -32.07 8.13 -8.34
N VAL A 35 -30.93 8.38 -9.00
CA VAL A 35 -30.67 9.68 -9.65
C VAL A 35 -31.72 9.97 -10.72
N GLY A 36 -32.04 8.98 -11.55
CA GLY A 36 -33.08 9.09 -12.57
C GLY A 36 -34.48 9.34 -11.98
N ALA A 37 -34.85 8.60 -10.93
CA ALA A 37 -36.15 8.76 -10.27
C ALA A 37 -36.30 10.15 -9.64
N VAL A 38 -35.29 10.63 -8.90
CA VAL A 38 -35.31 11.96 -8.28
C VAL A 38 -35.39 13.07 -9.33
N ALA A 39 -34.65 12.95 -10.43
CA ALA A 39 -34.68 13.93 -11.50
C ALA A 39 -36.01 13.93 -12.29
N TYR A 40 -36.62 12.74 -12.47
CA TYR A 40 -37.94 12.57 -13.10
C TYR A 40 -39.06 13.21 -12.29
N LEU A 41 -39.05 13.01 -10.97
CA LEU A 41 -40.06 13.57 -10.06
C LEU A 41 -40.08 15.10 -10.02
N ARG A 42 -39.00 15.75 -10.47
CA ARG A 42 -38.90 17.21 -10.48
C ARG A 42 -39.48 17.80 -11.77
N SER A 43 -38.99 17.37 -12.93
CA SER A 43 -39.53 17.70 -14.25
C SER A 43 -38.87 16.85 -15.35
N PRO A 44 -39.53 16.63 -16.50
CA PRO A 44 -38.90 15.97 -17.65
C PRO A 44 -37.67 16.74 -18.17
N ALA A 45 -37.69 18.08 -18.13
CA ALA A 45 -36.55 18.91 -18.55
C ALA A 45 -35.33 18.76 -17.62
N SER A 46 -35.55 18.62 -16.31
CA SER A 46 -34.47 18.37 -15.34
C SER A 46 -33.85 16.99 -15.47
N LEU A 47 -34.59 15.97 -15.92
CA LEU A 47 -34.05 14.63 -16.15
C LEU A 47 -32.87 14.68 -17.12
N LEU A 48 -33.06 15.30 -18.29
CA LEU A 48 -32.03 15.40 -19.33
C LEU A 48 -30.85 16.24 -18.85
N ALA A 49 -31.12 17.37 -18.17
CA ALA A 49 -30.07 18.24 -17.65
C ALA A 49 -29.23 17.55 -16.56
N VAL A 50 -29.86 16.86 -15.60
CA VAL A 50 -29.15 16.13 -14.54
C VAL A 50 -28.35 14.97 -15.12
N ALA A 51 -28.93 14.17 -16.02
CA ALA A 51 -28.23 13.06 -16.65
C ALA A 51 -27.00 13.53 -17.43
N PHE A 52 -27.15 14.61 -18.21
CA PHE A 52 -26.05 15.23 -18.95
C PHE A 52 -24.96 15.75 -18.02
N VAL A 53 -25.33 16.57 -17.03
CA VAL A 53 -24.37 17.17 -16.08
C VAL A 53 -23.67 16.10 -15.25
N SER A 54 -24.37 15.06 -14.79
CA SER A 54 -23.76 13.95 -14.04
C SER A 54 -22.75 13.16 -14.88
N LEU A 55 -23.07 12.87 -16.15
CA LEU A 55 -22.14 12.18 -17.05
C LEU A 55 -20.92 13.05 -17.34
N TRP A 56 -21.16 14.32 -17.69
CA TRP A 56 -20.09 15.28 -17.98
C TRP A 56 -19.17 15.48 -16.77
N LEU A 57 -19.74 15.70 -15.58
CA LEU A 57 -18.98 15.79 -14.32
C LEU A 57 -18.17 14.53 -14.08
N SER A 58 -18.72 13.32 -14.26
CA SER A 58 -17.95 12.10 -14.00
C SER A 58 -16.65 11.99 -14.80
N ILE A 59 -16.65 12.48 -16.05
CA ILE A 59 -15.48 12.51 -16.93
C ILE A 59 -14.58 13.70 -16.57
N TRP A 60 -15.17 14.86 -16.31
CA TRP A 60 -14.45 16.10 -15.97
C TRP A 60 -13.72 16.00 -14.63
N SER A 61 -14.35 15.41 -13.60
CA SER A 61 -13.76 15.19 -12.29
C SER A 61 -12.50 14.30 -12.36
N LEU A 62 -12.43 13.35 -13.30
CA LEU A 62 -11.21 12.54 -13.50
C LEU A 62 -10.05 13.38 -14.05
N ALA A 63 -10.33 14.28 -14.99
CA ALA A 63 -9.32 15.21 -15.51
C ALA A 63 -8.85 16.18 -14.41
N VAL A 64 -9.79 16.73 -13.64
CA VAL A 64 -9.50 17.63 -12.51
C VAL A 64 -8.69 16.92 -11.42
N ALA A 65 -9.04 15.68 -11.07
CA ALA A 65 -8.27 14.87 -10.13
C ALA A 65 -6.82 14.67 -10.64
N GLY A 66 -6.64 14.36 -11.92
CA GLY A 66 -5.32 14.26 -12.54
C GLY A 66 -4.51 15.55 -12.45
N LEU A 67 -5.14 16.70 -12.68
CA LEU A 67 -4.50 18.01 -12.52
C LEU A 67 -4.12 18.30 -11.07
N ILE A 68 -4.96 17.94 -10.09
CA ILE A 68 -4.66 18.12 -8.67
C ILE A 68 -3.47 17.24 -8.27
N PHE A 69 -3.45 15.96 -8.65
CA PHE A 69 -2.32 15.07 -8.38
C PHE A 69 -1.04 15.55 -9.09
N GLY A 70 -1.15 16.07 -10.31
CA GLY A 70 -0.05 16.70 -11.03
C GLY A 70 0.49 17.94 -10.32
N CYS A 71 -0.39 18.81 -9.81
CA CYS A 71 0.00 19.98 -9.02
C CYS A 71 0.74 19.55 -7.75
N TYR A 72 0.18 18.58 -7.00
CA TYR A 72 0.83 18.02 -5.82
C TYR A 72 2.23 17.47 -6.14
N GLY A 73 2.36 16.70 -7.22
CA GLY A 73 3.66 16.16 -7.66
C GLY A 73 4.65 17.26 -8.07
N ALA A 74 4.20 18.27 -8.81
CA ALA A 74 5.03 19.39 -9.23
C ALA A 74 5.53 20.22 -8.04
N TRP A 75 4.65 20.51 -7.08
CA TRP A 75 5.02 21.23 -5.85
C TRP A 75 5.92 20.39 -4.95
N LYS A 76 5.66 19.08 -4.80
CA LYS A 76 6.56 18.18 -4.07
C LYS A 76 7.96 18.18 -4.68
N ALA A 77 8.07 18.04 -6.01
CA ALA A 77 9.36 18.07 -6.69
C ALA A 77 10.08 19.43 -6.52
N ALA A 78 9.34 20.53 -6.59
CA ALA A 78 9.89 21.88 -6.39
C ALA A 78 10.41 22.09 -4.95
N LEU A 79 9.74 21.51 -3.95
CA LEU A 79 10.11 21.64 -2.54
C LEU A 79 11.25 20.69 -2.13
N THR A 80 11.36 19.51 -2.76
CA THR A 80 12.40 18.52 -2.43
C THR A 80 13.72 18.77 -3.17
N SER A 81 13.71 19.46 -4.32
CA SER A 81 14.92 19.66 -5.13
C SER A 81 15.73 20.89 -4.72
N ARG A 82 16.97 20.69 -4.26
CA ARG A 82 17.84 21.76 -3.74
C ARG A 82 18.60 22.55 -4.82
N SER A 83 18.86 21.95 -5.99
CA SER A 83 19.67 22.53 -7.08
C SER A 83 18.85 23.16 -8.21
N GLN A 84 17.60 22.72 -8.42
CA GLN A 84 16.73 23.19 -9.51
C GLN A 84 15.44 23.87 -9.01
N ALA A 85 15.39 24.29 -7.74
CA ALA A 85 14.19 24.81 -7.08
C ALA A 85 13.49 25.91 -7.88
N ALA A 86 14.21 26.95 -8.33
CA ALA A 86 13.60 28.10 -9.01
C ALA A 86 12.87 27.71 -10.31
N LEU A 87 13.48 26.83 -11.12
CA LEU A 87 12.88 26.36 -12.38
C LEU A 87 11.66 25.45 -12.13
N LEU A 88 11.74 24.58 -11.12
CA LEU A 88 10.63 23.69 -10.76
C LEU A 88 9.45 24.44 -10.13
N VAL A 89 9.72 25.46 -9.31
CA VAL A 89 8.70 26.38 -8.78
C VAL A 89 8.01 27.10 -9.93
N GLY A 90 8.76 27.65 -10.89
CA GLY A 90 8.19 28.30 -12.07
C GLY A 90 7.26 27.37 -12.86
N LYS A 91 7.68 26.12 -13.09
CA LYS A 91 6.85 25.09 -13.74
C LYS A 91 5.60 24.75 -12.92
N ALA A 92 5.73 24.58 -11.60
CA ALA A 92 4.61 24.27 -10.71
C ALA A 92 3.56 25.40 -10.68
N VAL A 93 4.02 26.66 -10.66
CA VAL A 93 3.13 27.84 -10.71
C VAL A 93 2.37 27.89 -12.03
N VAL A 94 3.07 27.76 -13.18
CA VAL A 94 2.40 27.76 -14.49
C VAL A 94 1.39 26.61 -14.62
N PHE A 95 1.75 25.42 -14.16
CA PHE A 95 0.85 24.26 -14.16
C PHE A 95 -0.36 24.47 -13.24
N THR A 96 -0.18 25.12 -12.09
CA THR A 96 -1.27 25.47 -11.16
C THR A 96 -2.20 26.51 -11.79
N LEU A 97 -1.66 27.55 -12.43
CA LEU A 97 -2.48 28.56 -13.12
C LEU A 97 -3.27 27.93 -14.28
N PHE A 98 -2.66 27.01 -15.01
CA PHE A 98 -3.33 26.25 -16.07
C PHE A 98 -4.46 25.37 -15.55
N SER A 99 -4.38 24.84 -14.31
CA SER A 99 -5.42 23.99 -13.74
C SER A 99 -6.62 24.75 -13.18
N LEU A 100 -6.49 26.05 -12.88
CA LEU A 100 -7.56 26.87 -12.29
C LEU A 100 -8.87 26.91 -13.12
N PRO A 101 -8.85 27.10 -14.46
CA PRO A 101 -10.09 27.08 -15.25
C PRO A 101 -10.82 25.75 -15.18
N PHE A 102 -10.10 24.63 -15.06
CA PHE A 102 -10.70 23.30 -14.94
C PHE A 102 -11.37 23.10 -13.57
N LEU A 103 -10.75 23.60 -12.50
CA LEU A 103 -11.36 23.65 -11.16
C LEU A 103 -12.62 24.53 -11.15
N ALA A 104 -12.57 25.68 -11.81
CA ALA A 104 -13.74 26.54 -11.95
C ALA A 104 -14.86 25.83 -12.73
N GLY A 105 -14.52 25.07 -13.78
CA GLY A 105 -15.45 24.21 -14.51
C GLY A 105 -16.10 23.13 -13.63
N GLU A 106 -15.32 22.49 -12.75
CA GLU A 106 -15.86 21.53 -11.76
C GLU A 106 -16.87 22.20 -10.82
N CYS A 107 -16.51 23.36 -10.25
CA CYS A 107 -17.40 24.13 -9.38
C CYS A 107 -18.68 24.54 -10.11
N LEU A 108 -18.58 24.97 -11.37
CA LEU A 108 -19.72 25.32 -12.21
C LEU A 108 -20.62 24.10 -12.45
N GLY A 109 -20.04 22.94 -12.73
CA GLY A 109 -20.79 21.70 -12.90
C GLY A 109 -21.54 21.28 -11.65
N ILE A 110 -20.90 21.37 -10.48
CA ILE A 110 -21.54 21.10 -9.19
C ILE A 110 -22.69 22.09 -8.96
N PHE A 111 -22.49 23.36 -9.25
CA PHE A 111 -23.52 24.39 -9.16
C PHE A 111 -24.72 24.07 -10.08
N MET A 112 -24.47 23.69 -11.34
CA MET A 112 -25.52 23.26 -12.27
C MET A 112 -26.26 22.01 -11.77
N LEU A 113 -25.54 21.01 -11.23
CA LEU A 113 -26.14 19.78 -10.70
C LEU A 113 -27.09 20.09 -9.54
N ILE A 114 -26.72 20.99 -8.65
CA ILE A 114 -27.57 21.44 -7.54
C ILE A 114 -28.76 22.23 -8.07
N GLY A 115 -28.54 23.10 -9.07
CA GLY A 115 -29.59 23.92 -9.70
C GLY A 115 -30.67 23.07 -10.38
N PHE A 116 -30.28 22.15 -11.27
CA PHE A 116 -31.20 21.27 -11.99
C PHE A 116 -31.72 20.09 -11.14
N GLY A 117 -30.96 19.65 -10.15
CA GLY A 117 -31.30 18.54 -9.25
C GLY A 117 -31.67 19.00 -7.84
N SER A 118 -30.78 18.77 -6.89
CA SER A 118 -30.89 19.28 -5.52
C SER A 118 -29.56 19.10 -4.79
N LEU A 119 -29.39 19.77 -3.66
CA LEU A 119 -28.23 19.54 -2.80
C LEU A 119 -28.15 18.08 -2.33
N SER A 120 -29.28 17.50 -1.91
CA SER A 120 -29.36 16.11 -1.47
C SER A 120 -28.95 15.13 -2.57
N LEU A 121 -29.34 15.40 -3.83
CA LEU A 121 -28.95 14.60 -4.98
C LEU A 121 -27.44 14.67 -5.25
N ALA A 122 -26.86 15.87 -5.18
CA ALA A 122 -25.42 16.05 -5.36
C ALA A 122 -24.64 15.31 -4.27
N VAL A 123 -25.03 15.46 -3.00
CA VAL A 123 -24.42 14.74 -1.87
C VAL A 123 -24.53 13.22 -2.05
N PHE A 124 -25.71 12.72 -2.43
CA PHE A 124 -25.92 11.30 -2.71
C PHE A 124 -25.00 10.79 -3.83
N LEU A 125 -24.88 11.54 -4.93
CA LEU A 125 -24.04 11.17 -6.07
C LEU A 125 -22.56 11.08 -5.67
N PHE A 126 -22.03 12.09 -4.97
CA PHE A 126 -20.64 12.08 -4.50
C PHE A 126 -20.39 10.97 -3.48
N ALA A 127 -21.31 10.77 -2.52
CA ALA A 127 -21.21 9.68 -1.55
C ALA A 127 -21.24 8.30 -2.23
N SER A 128 -22.12 8.10 -3.22
CA SER A 128 -22.21 6.86 -3.98
C SER A 128 -20.93 6.60 -4.78
N ILE A 129 -20.34 7.62 -5.41
CA ILE A 129 -19.06 7.48 -6.12
C ILE A 129 -17.96 7.07 -5.14
N GLY A 130 -17.86 7.75 -3.99
CA GLY A 130 -16.89 7.40 -2.94
C GLY A 130 -17.06 5.96 -2.45
N LEU A 131 -18.30 5.53 -2.26
CA LEU A 131 -18.63 4.17 -1.86
C LEU A 131 -18.25 3.15 -2.95
N HIS A 132 -18.53 3.43 -4.22
CA HIS A 132 -18.13 2.56 -5.33
C HIS A 132 -16.61 2.42 -5.42
N ILE A 133 -15.85 3.51 -5.22
CA ILE A 133 -14.39 3.48 -5.20
C ILE A 133 -13.90 2.66 -4.01
N LEU A 134 -14.45 2.89 -2.81
CA LEU A 134 -14.09 2.14 -1.61
C LEU A 134 -14.35 0.63 -1.79
N PHE A 135 -15.55 0.26 -2.23
CA PHE A 135 -15.91 -1.15 -2.48
C PHE A 135 -15.13 -1.75 -3.64
N HIS A 136 -14.70 -0.96 -4.62
CA HIS A 136 -13.78 -1.44 -5.65
C HIS A 136 -12.46 -1.94 -5.07
N PHE A 137 -11.94 -1.26 -4.05
CA PHE A 137 -10.73 -1.69 -3.35
C PHE A 137 -11.00 -2.81 -2.35
N LEU A 138 -12.16 -2.77 -1.67
CA LEU A 138 -12.52 -3.74 -0.62
C LEU A 138 -13.00 -5.09 -1.17
N LEU A 139 -13.57 -5.14 -2.38
CA LEU A 139 -14.00 -6.38 -3.05
C LEU A 139 -12.86 -7.19 -3.67
N LYS A 140 -11.61 -6.89 -3.31
CA LYS A 140 -10.50 -7.83 -3.51
C LYS A 140 -10.64 -8.94 -2.48
N ALA A 141 -11.18 -10.08 -2.91
CA ALA A 141 -11.31 -11.25 -2.07
C ALA A 141 -10.12 -12.20 -2.30
N PRO A 142 -9.47 -12.72 -1.23
CA PRO A 142 -8.56 -13.85 -1.38
C PRO A 142 -9.32 -15.06 -1.92
N THR A 143 -8.70 -15.83 -2.82
CA THR A 143 -9.24 -17.12 -3.28
C THR A 143 -9.11 -18.17 -2.17
N VAL A 144 -9.69 -19.36 -2.33
CA VAL A 144 -9.48 -20.48 -1.38
C VAL A 144 -7.99 -20.80 -1.26
N ALA A 145 -7.27 -20.84 -2.39
CA ALA A 145 -5.82 -21.00 -2.39
C ALA A 145 -5.09 -19.82 -1.74
N GLY A 146 -5.54 -18.58 -1.99
CA GLY A 146 -4.99 -17.37 -1.39
C GLY A 146 -5.18 -17.31 0.11
N ARG A 147 -6.34 -17.76 0.60
CA ARG A 147 -6.61 -17.86 2.03
C ARG A 147 -5.72 -18.93 2.67
N GLY A 148 -5.60 -20.10 2.05
CA GLY A 148 -4.69 -21.14 2.53
C GLY A 148 -3.23 -20.68 2.61
N LEU A 149 -2.74 -19.94 1.61
CA LEU A 149 -1.40 -19.36 1.62
C LEU A 149 -1.25 -18.30 2.72
N LEU A 150 -2.22 -17.40 2.87
CA LEU A 150 -2.22 -16.40 3.94
C LEU A 150 -2.20 -17.05 5.33
N ASP A 151 -2.98 -18.11 5.53
CA ASP A 151 -3.00 -18.86 6.77
C ASP A 151 -1.65 -19.58 7.02
N GLN A 152 -0.99 -20.10 5.98
CA GLN A 152 0.36 -20.66 6.09
C GLN A 152 1.42 -19.61 6.44
N VAL A 153 1.34 -18.43 5.81
CA VAL A 153 2.23 -17.30 6.11
C VAL A 153 2.02 -16.81 7.54
N GLU A 154 0.77 -16.73 7.98
CA GLU A 154 0.41 -16.36 9.36
C GLU A 154 0.92 -17.40 10.36
N GLY A 155 0.72 -18.70 10.09
CA GLY A 155 1.27 -19.78 10.91
C GLY A 155 2.80 -19.79 10.96
N PHE A 156 3.47 -19.47 9.85
CA PHE A 156 4.92 -19.34 9.81
C PHE A 156 5.42 -18.11 10.57
N LYS A 157 4.71 -16.97 10.48
CA LYS A 157 4.98 -15.79 11.30
C LYS A 157 4.87 -16.11 12.79
N MET A 158 3.83 -16.85 13.19
CA MET A 158 3.67 -17.31 14.58
C MET A 158 4.87 -18.15 15.02
N PHE A 159 5.31 -19.12 14.20
CA PHE A 159 6.49 -19.94 14.46
C PHE A 159 7.77 -19.12 14.66
N LEU A 160 8.01 -18.11 13.82
CA LEU A 160 9.18 -17.23 13.92
C LEU A 160 9.11 -16.30 15.15
N SER A 161 7.92 -15.82 15.49
CA SER A 161 7.70 -14.92 16.63
C SER A 161 7.68 -15.61 18.00
N ALA A 162 7.46 -16.93 18.02
CA ALA A 162 7.27 -17.66 19.27
C ALA A 162 8.59 -17.75 20.05
N VAL A 163 8.59 -17.12 21.23
CA VAL A 163 9.66 -17.21 22.23
C VAL A 163 9.53 -18.54 22.97
N ASP A 164 10.65 -19.12 23.43
CA ASP A 164 10.70 -20.41 24.12
C ASP A 164 9.64 -20.50 25.23
N GLY A 165 8.61 -21.32 25.00
CA GLY A 165 7.43 -21.38 25.86
C GLY A 165 6.16 -21.81 25.13
N ASP A 166 6.06 -21.51 23.84
CA ASP A 166 4.87 -21.83 23.06
C ASP A 166 4.77 -23.34 22.74
N ARG A 167 3.54 -23.90 22.77
CA ARG A 167 3.30 -25.35 22.64
C ARG A 167 3.86 -25.88 21.32
N LEU A 168 3.80 -25.09 20.25
CA LEU A 168 4.30 -25.46 18.92
C LEU A 168 5.82 -25.61 18.89
N ASN A 169 6.56 -24.66 19.48
CA ASN A 169 8.03 -24.75 19.59
C ASN A 169 8.48 -25.89 20.51
N ARG A 170 7.64 -26.31 21.47
CA ARG A 170 7.93 -27.46 22.33
C ARG A 170 7.77 -28.80 21.61
N ILE A 171 6.84 -28.87 20.66
CA ILE A 171 6.56 -30.09 19.88
C ILE A 171 7.53 -30.22 18.69
N ASN A 172 7.93 -29.10 18.09
CA ASN A 172 8.90 -29.08 16.99
C ASN A 172 9.91 -27.93 17.17
N PRO A 173 10.87 -28.07 18.10
CA PRO A 173 11.89 -27.06 18.29
C PRO A 173 12.73 -26.96 17.00
N PRO A 174 12.96 -25.75 16.46
CA PRO A 174 13.95 -25.61 15.40
C PRO A 174 15.29 -26.11 15.90
N GLU A 175 16.06 -26.78 15.03
CA GLU A 175 17.47 -27.04 15.32
C GLU A 175 18.13 -25.69 15.60
N GLN A 176 18.58 -25.50 16.84
CA GLN A 176 19.17 -24.25 17.29
C GLN A 176 20.60 -24.18 16.77
N THR A 177 20.75 -24.00 15.46
CA THR A 177 22.04 -23.86 14.78
C THR A 177 22.13 -22.49 14.11
N PRO A 178 23.35 -21.95 13.95
CA PRO A 178 23.55 -20.69 13.23
C PRO A 178 23.01 -20.74 11.78
N GLU A 179 23.10 -21.87 11.10
CA GLU A 179 22.61 -22.04 9.72
C GLU A 179 21.08 -21.90 9.63
N THR A 180 20.36 -22.38 10.65
CA THR A 180 18.90 -22.24 10.75
C THR A 180 18.50 -20.78 10.96
N PHE A 181 19.29 -20.03 11.73
CA PHE A 181 19.10 -18.59 11.89
C PHE A 181 19.25 -17.86 10.54
N GLU A 182 20.33 -18.10 9.79
CA GLU A 182 20.55 -17.46 8.48
C GLU A 182 19.46 -17.81 7.45
N LYS A 183 19.03 -19.07 7.44
CA LYS A 183 18.02 -19.55 6.49
C LYS A 183 16.69 -18.81 6.62
N PHE A 184 16.27 -18.50 7.85
CA PHE A 184 14.97 -17.89 8.12
C PHE A 184 15.00 -16.37 8.37
N LEU A 185 16.18 -15.78 8.56
CA LEU A 185 16.35 -14.34 8.78
C LEU A 185 15.70 -13.46 7.69
N PRO A 186 15.84 -13.74 6.37
CA PRO A 186 15.19 -12.93 5.35
C PRO A 186 13.65 -12.95 5.44
N TYR A 187 13.09 -14.08 5.89
CA TYR A 187 11.64 -14.22 6.05
C TYR A 187 11.14 -13.53 7.32
N ALA A 188 11.91 -13.59 8.42
CA ALA A 188 11.58 -12.87 9.64
C ALA A 188 11.56 -11.36 9.40
N LEU A 189 12.55 -10.84 8.64
CA LEU A 189 12.60 -9.44 8.22
C LEU A 189 11.42 -9.07 7.31
N ALA A 190 11.03 -9.95 6.37
CA ALA A 190 9.89 -9.70 5.49
C ALA A 190 8.53 -9.74 6.22
N LEU A 191 8.47 -10.36 7.40
CA LEU A 191 7.25 -10.51 8.22
C LEU A 191 7.23 -9.59 9.44
N ASP A 192 8.22 -8.70 9.57
CA ASP A 192 8.44 -7.76 10.69
C ASP A 192 8.52 -8.48 12.06
N VAL A 193 9.25 -9.60 12.13
CA VAL A 193 9.45 -10.42 13.35
C VAL A 193 10.93 -10.77 13.59
N GLU A 194 11.85 -10.02 12.99
CA GLU A 194 13.28 -10.31 13.04
C GLU A 194 13.89 -10.19 14.44
N GLN A 195 13.38 -9.31 15.31
CA GLN A 195 13.87 -9.13 16.68
C GLN A 195 13.48 -10.32 17.55
N ALA A 196 12.23 -10.78 17.46
CA ALA A 196 11.78 -11.98 18.17
C ALA A 196 12.58 -13.22 17.73
N TRP A 197 12.88 -13.32 16.43
CA TRP A 197 13.72 -14.38 15.89
C TRP A 197 15.18 -14.29 16.35
N ALA A 198 15.76 -13.08 16.35
CA ALA A 198 17.12 -12.80 16.83
C ALA A 198 17.31 -13.11 18.33
N GLU A 199 16.33 -12.75 19.16
CA GLU A 199 16.32 -13.03 20.60
C GLU A 199 16.40 -14.54 20.87
N LYS A 200 15.62 -15.34 20.13
CA LYS A 200 15.55 -16.80 20.25
C LYS A 200 16.90 -17.49 19.97
N PHE A 201 17.71 -16.95 19.06
CA PHE A 201 19.01 -17.51 18.68
C PHE A 201 20.20 -16.82 19.36
N SER A 202 19.97 -15.84 20.23
CA SER A 202 21.02 -15.06 20.89
C SER A 202 22.03 -15.94 21.66
N GLY A 203 21.55 -16.98 22.36
CA GLY A 203 22.40 -17.92 23.09
C GLY A 203 23.28 -18.77 22.17
N VAL A 204 22.74 -19.23 21.04
CA VAL A 204 23.47 -20.05 20.06
C VAL A 204 24.48 -19.22 19.28
N LEU A 205 24.12 -18.01 18.84
CA LEU A 205 25.06 -17.12 18.17
C LEU A 205 26.20 -16.69 19.10
N SER A 206 25.90 -16.43 20.39
CA SER A 206 26.91 -16.13 21.39
C SER A 206 27.86 -17.32 21.59
N ALA A 207 27.34 -18.54 21.74
CA ALA A 207 28.13 -19.75 21.89
C ALA A 207 28.98 -20.05 20.64
N ALA A 208 28.43 -19.86 19.44
CA ALA A 208 29.13 -20.06 18.17
C ALA A 208 30.24 -19.02 17.91
N GLY A 209 30.06 -17.79 18.40
CA GLY A 209 31.10 -16.75 18.37
C GLY A 209 32.22 -16.96 19.40
N HIS A 210 31.97 -17.72 20.47
CA HIS A 210 32.92 -17.97 21.58
C HIS A 210 33.51 -19.39 21.60
N ALA A 211 33.31 -20.20 20.56
CA ALA A 211 33.84 -21.56 20.51
C ALA A 211 35.39 -21.55 20.56
N ALA A 212 35.91 -21.79 21.77
CA ALA A 212 37.33 -21.74 22.08
C ALA A 212 38.10 -22.82 21.29
N GLY A 213 39.00 -22.38 20.40
CA GLY A 213 40.02 -23.25 19.80
C GLY A 213 39.96 -23.45 18.28
N SER A 214 39.06 -22.79 17.56
CA SER A 214 39.13 -22.76 16.09
C SER A 214 39.49 -21.34 15.63
N GLU A 215 40.53 -21.20 14.81
CA GLU A 215 40.89 -19.94 14.11
C GLU A 215 39.82 -19.50 13.07
N SER A 216 38.64 -20.13 13.10
CA SER A 216 37.51 -19.92 12.19
C SER A 216 36.22 -19.96 13.00
N GLY A 217 35.99 -18.92 13.81
CA GLY A 217 34.69 -18.68 14.44
C GLY A 217 33.59 -18.53 13.38
N TYR A 218 32.35 -18.89 13.72
CA TYR A 218 31.21 -18.78 12.81
C TYR A 218 31.06 -17.34 12.30
N THR A 219 31.12 -17.15 10.97
CA THR A 219 30.85 -15.88 10.28
C THR A 219 29.66 -16.08 9.34
N PRO A 220 28.59 -15.29 9.47
CA PRO A 220 27.43 -15.47 8.60
C PRO A 220 27.76 -15.14 7.16
N SER A 221 27.11 -15.85 6.24
CA SER A 221 27.30 -15.66 4.80
C SER A 221 26.97 -14.25 4.32
N PHE A 222 26.13 -13.51 5.06
CA PHE A 222 25.72 -12.14 4.77
C PHE A 222 26.63 -11.06 5.38
N TYR A 223 27.62 -11.42 6.19
CA TYR A 223 28.50 -10.48 6.88
C TYR A 223 29.95 -10.58 6.37
N SER A 224 30.52 -9.45 5.95
CA SER A 224 31.88 -9.40 5.37
C SER A 224 32.86 -8.53 6.18
N GLY A 225 32.73 -8.51 7.51
CA GLY A 225 33.59 -7.73 8.41
C GLY A 225 34.54 -8.59 9.25
N SER A 226 35.59 -7.97 9.79
CA SER A 226 36.63 -8.68 10.54
C SER A 226 36.28 -8.97 12.01
N ASN A 227 35.23 -8.35 12.56
CA ASN A 227 34.95 -8.36 14.01
C ASN A 227 33.53 -8.85 14.33
N TRP A 228 33.28 -10.15 14.14
CA TRP A 228 31.99 -10.77 14.47
C TRP A 228 31.79 -11.02 15.98
N ASN A 229 32.87 -11.05 16.78
CA ASN A 229 32.84 -11.48 18.18
C ASN A 229 31.96 -10.63 19.13
N ASN A 230 31.53 -9.43 18.74
CA ASN A 230 30.63 -8.56 19.50
C ASN A 230 29.23 -8.44 18.88
N PHE A 231 28.87 -9.33 17.94
CA PHE A 231 27.57 -9.30 17.29
C PHE A 231 26.46 -9.76 18.24
N THR A 232 25.49 -8.88 18.49
CA THR A 232 24.17 -9.30 18.99
C THR A 232 23.18 -9.17 17.84
N ALA A 233 22.43 -10.24 17.55
CA ALA A 233 21.47 -10.25 16.45
C ALA A 233 20.45 -9.10 16.56
N ALA A 234 20.06 -8.73 17.79
CA ALA A 234 19.21 -7.58 18.06
C ALA A 234 19.83 -6.24 17.63
N SER A 235 21.12 -5.98 17.91
CA SER A 235 21.79 -4.72 17.54
C SER A 235 22.04 -4.60 16.03
N PHE A 236 22.22 -5.72 15.34
CA PHE A 236 22.27 -5.74 13.88
C PHE A 236 20.92 -5.41 13.26
N THR A 237 19.84 -6.02 13.74
CA THR A 237 18.49 -5.76 13.19
C THR A 237 18.07 -4.31 13.38
N SER A 238 18.33 -3.70 14.54
CA SER A 238 18.04 -2.29 14.76
C SER A 238 18.94 -1.39 13.90
N GLY A 239 20.25 -1.64 13.88
CA GLY A 239 21.20 -0.84 13.09
C GLY A 239 20.99 -0.93 11.58
N PHE A 240 20.60 -2.10 11.06
CA PHE A 240 20.29 -2.31 9.64
C PHE A 240 19.01 -1.56 9.25
N THR A 241 17.93 -1.74 10.00
CA THR A 241 16.64 -1.08 9.73
C THR A 241 16.76 0.44 9.80
N ASP A 242 17.47 0.97 10.81
CA ASP A 242 17.70 2.42 10.96
C ASP A 242 18.55 3.00 9.83
N SER A 243 19.63 2.29 9.44
CA SER A 243 20.50 2.72 8.35
C SER A 243 19.79 2.67 7.00
N PHE A 244 18.97 1.63 6.77
CA PHE A 244 18.18 1.49 5.55
C PHE A 244 17.06 2.54 5.46
N ALA A 245 16.35 2.80 6.56
CA ALA A 245 15.35 3.86 6.65
C ALA A 245 15.97 5.25 6.42
N SER A 246 17.16 5.50 6.97
CA SER A 246 17.93 6.74 6.74
C SER A 246 18.38 6.90 5.29
N ALA A 247 18.83 5.82 4.64
CA ALA A 247 19.18 5.84 3.21
C ALA A 247 17.97 6.13 2.31
N ILE A 248 16.79 5.60 2.64
CA ILE A 248 15.54 5.92 1.94
C ILE A 248 15.10 7.36 2.20
N SER A 249 15.26 7.86 3.43
CA SER A 249 14.90 9.24 3.80
C SER A 249 15.81 10.29 3.15
N SER A 250 17.06 9.90 2.84
CA SER A 250 18.05 10.76 2.17
C SER A 250 18.05 10.68 0.64
N SER A 251 17.19 9.83 0.06
CA SER A 251 17.01 9.64 -1.40
C SER A 251 15.74 10.32 -1.91
#